data_AF-A0AAU2JCQ4-F1
#
_entry.id   AF-A0AAU2JCQ4-F1
#
_cell.length_a   1.000
_cell.length_b   1.000
_cell.length_c   1.000
_cell.angle_alpha   90.00
_cell.angle_beta   90.00
_cell.angle_gamma   90.00
#
_symmetry.space_group_name_H-M   'P 1'
#
loop_
_entity.id
_entity.type
_entity.pdbx_description
1 polymer ?
#
loop_
_entity_poly.entity_id
_entity_poly.type
_entity_poly.pdbx_seq_one_letter_code
_entity_poly.pdbx_strand_id
1 'polypeptide(L)'
;MSLPDLPHPFAERLHALVTDAGSVADLRRYFGMDRPPGAAAFTGARFEASGGGGDRPAVADTVTAEDLVAVQTLSVTVPAAAALDLLEGHAGTQLSTLLRAIPRDMDMADATDSDLAPGSPAHRAWHLLRDQPGIGWVTAGKLLARKRPRLLPVYDRVVRCAVGRPRSFWHALHSTLRADDCALQRELLILR
;
A
#
# COMPACT_ATOMS: atom_id res chain seq x y z
N MET A 1 17.21 -13.04 -31.94
CA MET A 1 15.75 -12.89 -32.10
C MET A 1 15.17 -13.01 -30.70
N SER A 2 15.04 -11.88 -30.00
CA SER A 2 14.47 -11.85 -28.65
C SER A 2 13.00 -12.23 -28.77
N LEU A 3 12.57 -13.23 -28.01
CA LEU A 3 11.15 -13.52 -27.83
C LEU A 3 10.48 -12.23 -27.31
N PRO A 4 9.31 -11.83 -27.84
CA PRO A 4 8.55 -10.76 -27.22
C PRO A 4 8.28 -11.15 -25.77
N ASP A 5 8.52 -10.23 -24.83
CA ASP A 5 8.12 -10.40 -23.44
C ASP A 5 6.61 -10.61 -23.42
N LEU A 6 6.18 -11.87 -23.28
CA LEU A 6 4.77 -12.18 -23.07
C LEU A 6 4.38 -11.51 -21.75
N PRO A 7 3.29 -10.73 -21.70
CA PRO A 7 2.87 -10.06 -20.48
C PRO A 7 2.72 -11.09 -19.36
N HIS A 8 3.35 -10.84 -18.21
CA HIS A 8 3.18 -11.70 -17.05
C HIS A 8 1.68 -11.76 -16.68
N PRO A 9 1.13 -12.92 -16.26
CA PRO A 9 -0.29 -13.07 -15.92
C PRO A 9 -0.81 -12.04 -14.89
N PHE A 10 0.10 -11.46 -14.10
CA PHE A 10 -0.19 -10.37 -13.19
C PHE A 10 -0.46 -9.05 -13.93
N ALA A 11 0.40 -8.67 -14.88
CA ALA A 11 0.32 -7.42 -15.62
C ALA A 11 -0.94 -7.35 -16.48
N GLU A 12 -1.27 -8.45 -17.17
CA GLU A 12 -2.49 -8.57 -17.98
C GLU A 12 -3.75 -8.41 -17.10
N ARG A 13 -3.80 -9.09 -15.95
CA ARG A 13 -4.93 -8.96 -15.00
C ARG A 13 -5.05 -7.56 -14.44
N LEU A 14 -3.94 -6.94 -14.05
CA LEU A 14 -3.94 -5.59 -13.52
C LEU A 14 -4.43 -4.60 -14.58
N HIS A 15 -3.90 -4.70 -15.81
CA HIS A 15 -4.32 -3.84 -16.92
C HIS A 15 -5.82 -3.99 -17.20
N ALA A 16 -6.33 -5.22 -17.33
CA ALA A 16 -7.74 -5.48 -17.55
C ALA A 16 -8.64 -4.87 -16.46
N LEU A 17 -8.21 -4.90 -15.19
CA LEU A 17 -8.95 -4.30 -14.08
C LEU A 17 -8.96 -2.77 -14.14
N VAL A 18 -7.84 -2.12 -14.46
CA VAL A 18 -7.78 -0.65 -14.44
C VAL A 18 -8.43 -0.02 -15.67
N THR A 19 -8.50 -0.74 -16.79
CA THR A 19 -9.18 -0.28 -18.01
C THR A 19 -10.67 -0.61 -18.04
N ASP A 20 -11.16 -1.44 -17.11
CA ASP A 20 -12.58 -1.76 -17.01
C ASP A 20 -13.39 -0.53 -16.60
N ALA A 21 -14.37 -0.15 -17.42
CA ALA A 21 -15.17 1.06 -17.19
C ALA A 21 -15.95 1.00 -15.86
N GLY A 22 -16.36 -0.19 -15.42
CA GLY A 22 -17.00 -0.40 -14.12
C GLY A 22 -16.05 -0.06 -12.97
N SER A 23 -14.82 -0.57 -13.04
CA SER A 23 -13.76 -0.34 -12.06
C SER A 23 -13.36 1.14 -11.96
N VAL A 24 -13.30 1.86 -13.10
CA VAL A 24 -13.06 3.31 -13.10
C VAL A 24 -14.21 4.06 -12.42
N ALA A 25 -15.46 3.72 -12.72
CA ALA A 25 -16.63 4.33 -12.08
C ALA A 25 -16.66 4.06 -10.57
N ASP A 26 -16.34 2.83 -10.14
CA ASP A 26 -16.26 2.44 -8.74
C ASP A 26 -15.17 3.22 -8.00
N LEU A 27 -14.00 3.43 -8.62
CA LEU A 27 -12.91 4.23 -8.05
C LEU A 27 -13.31 5.69 -7.83
N ARG A 28 -13.95 6.31 -8.83
CA ARG A 28 -14.44 7.69 -8.72
C ARG A 28 -15.51 7.85 -7.64
N ARG A 29 -16.40 6.85 -7.52
CA ARG A 29 -17.39 6.79 -6.44
C ARG A 29 -16.74 6.58 -5.08
N TYR A 30 -15.70 5.74 -5.00
CA TYR A 30 -14.96 5.45 -3.79
C TYR A 30 -14.32 6.72 -3.21
N PHE A 31 -13.61 7.48 -4.05
CA PHE A 31 -12.98 8.75 -3.65
C PHE A 31 -13.94 9.95 -3.61
N GLY A 32 -15.20 9.76 -4.04
CA GLY A 32 -16.22 10.79 -3.96
C GLY A 32 -16.09 11.91 -5.00
N MET A 33 -15.37 11.67 -6.10
CA MET A 33 -15.21 12.64 -7.20
C MET A 33 -16.56 13.02 -7.85
N ASP A 34 -17.51 12.09 -7.86
CA ASP A 34 -18.81 12.27 -8.52
C ASP A 34 -19.99 12.35 -7.51
N ARG A 35 -19.72 12.73 -6.25
CA ARG A 35 -20.72 12.66 -5.17
C ARG A 35 -21.39 14.00 -4.83
N PRO A 36 -22.73 14.04 -4.64
CA PRO A 36 -23.38 15.21 -4.06
C PRO A 36 -22.93 15.47 -2.62
N PRO A 37 -22.87 16.74 -2.17
CA PRO A 37 -22.51 17.10 -0.81
C PRO A 37 -23.38 16.36 0.24
N GLY A 38 -22.74 15.82 1.29
CA GLY A 38 -23.44 15.27 2.47
C GLY A 38 -23.76 13.77 2.45
N ALA A 39 -23.48 13.05 1.36
CA ALA A 39 -23.74 11.62 1.33
C ALA A 39 -22.55 10.82 1.96
N ALA A 40 -22.86 9.79 2.75
CA ALA A 40 -21.87 9.02 3.56
C ALA A 40 -20.79 8.28 2.74
N ALA A 41 -19.54 8.76 2.77
CA ALA A 41 -18.37 8.15 2.11
C ALA A 41 -18.15 6.70 2.55
N PHE A 42 -17.58 5.88 1.66
CA PHE A 42 -16.95 4.63 2.09
C PHE A 42 -15.89 4.98 3.13
N THR A 43 -15.91 4.33 4.29
CA THR A 43 -14.97 4.64 5.38
C THR A 43 -13.53 4.51 4.89
N GLY A 44 -13.24 3.49 4.07
CA GLY A 44 -11.92 3.27 3.47
C GLY A 44 -11.37 4.45 2.66
N ALA A 45 -12.22 5.32 2.09
CA ALA A 45 -11.78 6.53 1.38
C ALA A 45 -11.04 7.51 2.30
N ARG A 46 -11.19 7.36 3.63
CA ARG A 46 -10.48 8.12 4.66
C ARG A 46 -9.09 7.57 4.96
N PHE A 47 -8.73 6.39 4.47
CA PHE A 47 -7.50 5.69 4.81
C PHE A 47 -6.26 6.54 4.57
N GLU A 48 -6.19 7.29 3.46
CA GLU A 48 -5.03 8.10 3.11
C GLU A 48 -5.08 9.49 3.77
N ALA A 49 -6.25 10.14 3.77
CA ALA A 49 -6.38 11.53 4.24
C ALA A 49 -6.53 11.70 5.76
N SER A 50 -6.88 10.65 6.52
CA SER A 50 -7.10 10.79 7.98
C SER A 50 -5.87 11.35 8.68
N GLY A 51 -6.05 12.25 9.65
CA GLY A 51 -4.93 12.86 10.39
C GLY A 51 -3.93 13.63 9.52
N GLY A 52 -4.30 14.01 8.28
CA GLY A 52 -3.45 14.72 7.33
C GLY A 52 -2.42 13.86 6.61
N GLY A 53 -2.59 12.53 6.57
CA GLY A 53 -1.66 11.60 5.92
C GLY A 53 -0.70 10.92 6.90
N GLY A 54 -0.42 9.63 6.64
CA GLY A 54 0.49 8.83 7.46
C GLY A 54 1.95 9.04 7.09
N ASP A 55 2.19 9.70 5.96
CA ASP A 55 3.46 10.02 5.32
C ASP A 55 3.89 11.48 5.52
N ARG A 56 3.06 12.31 6.20
CA ARG A 56 3.42 13.70 6.48
C ARG A 56 4.71 13.78 7.32
N PRO A 57 5.61 14.75 7.06
CA PRO A 57 6.97 14.76 7.62
C PRO A 57 7.05 14.62 9.15
N ALA A 58 6.08 15.19 9.87
CA ALA A 58 6.05 15.17 11.33
C ALA A 58 5.80 13.78 11.95
N VAL A 59 5.19 12.84 11.21
CA VAL A 59 4.83 11.51 11.74
C VAL A 59 5.22 10.36 10.81
N ALA A 60 5.80 10.61 9.63
CA ALA A 60 6.11 9.60 8.62
C ALA A 60 6.89 8.40 9.16
N ASP A 61 7.70 8.61 10.20
CA ASP A 61 8.62 7.60 10.73
C ASP A 61 8.16 6.99 12.07
N THR A 62 6.92 7.23 12.50
CA THR A 62 6.38 6.67 13.75
C THR A 62 4.93 6.25 13.53
N VAL A 63 4.50 5.15 14.15
CA VAL A 63 3.07 4.76 14.14
C VAL A 63 2.32 5.65 15.12
N THR A 64 1.22 6.26 14.67
CA THR A 64 0.36 7.08 15.52
C THR A 64 -1.00 6.44 15.77
N ALA A 65 -1.75 6.97 16.73
CA ALA A 65 -3.13 6.53 16.96
C ALA A 65 -4.01 6.73 15.71
N GLU A 66 -3.76 7.79 14.92
CA GLU A 66 -4.45 8.00 13.65
C GLU A 66 -4.14 6.91 12.62
N ASP A 67 -2.91 6.38 12.59
CA ASP A 67 -2.56 5.26 11.70
C ASP A 67 -3.35 3.99 12.07
N LEU A 68 -3.55 3.73 13.38
CA LEU A 68 -4.34 2.61 13.87
C LEU A 68 -5.83 2.75 13.56
N VAL A 69 -6.38 3.97 13.61
CA VAL A 69 -7.76 4.25 13.18
C VAL A 69 -7.86 4.15 11.66
N ALA A 70 -6.88 4.66 10.91
CA ALA A 70 -6.89 4.64 9.46
C ALA A 70 -6.95 3.21 8.92
N VAL A 71 -6.14 2.27 9.43
CA VAL A 71 -6.18 0.87 8.96
C VAL A 71 -7.52 0.19 9.25
N GLN A 72 -8.23 0.57 10.32
CA GLN A 72 -9.57 0.05 10.61
C GLN A 72 -10.61 0.44 9.56
N THR A 73 -10.42 1.58 8.87
CA THR A 73 -11.26 1.95 7.74
C THR A 73 -11.15 0.98 6.56
N LEU A 74 -10.08 0.18 6.51
CA LEU A 74 -9.87 -0.90 5.54
C LEU A 74 -10.24 -2.28 6.10
N SER A 75 -11.14 -2.33 7.09
CA SER A 75 -11.67 -3.57 7.67
C SER A 75 -10.60 -4.50 8.28
N VAL A 76 -9.57 -3.91 8.91
CA VAL A 76 -8.59 -4.65 9.73
C VAL A 76 -8.46 -4.05 11.13
N THR A 77 -8.34 -4.89 12.15
CA THR A 77 -8.16 -4.45 13.53
C THR A 77 -6.76 -4.83 14.01
N VAL A 78 -6.07 -3.87 14.63
CA VAL A 78 -4.79 -4.14 15.32
C VAL A 78 -5.12 -4.55 16.77
N PRO A 79 -4.63 -5.71 17.26
CA PRO A 79 -4.84 -6.11 18.65
C PRO A 79 -4.31 -5.05 19.63
N ALA A 80 -5.02 -4.81 20.73
CA ALA A 80 -4.70 -3.74 21.67
C ALA A 80 -3.26 -3.82 22.22
N ALA A 81 -2.77 -5.02 22.55
CA ALA A 81 -1.40 -5.21 23.02
C ALA A 81 -0.36 -4.80 21.96
N ALA A 82 -0.58 -5.21 20.71
CA ALA A 82 0.30 -4.83 19.59
C ALA A 82 0.20 -3.34 19.26
N ALA A 83 -1.00 -2.75 19.37
CA ALA A 83 -1.20 -1.32 19.22
C ALA A 83 -0.40 -0.52 20.27
N LEU A 84 -0.46 -0.91 21.55
CA LEU A 84 0.31 -0.25 22.61
C LEU A 84 1.82 -0.39 22.40
N ASP A 85 2.32 -1.57 22.02
CA ASP A 85 3.75 -1.77 21.74
C ASP A 85 4.22 -0.97 20.50
N LEU A 86 3.36 -0.78 19.51
CA LEU A 86 3.64 0.08 18.35
C LEU A 86 3.62 1.57 18.68
N LEU A 87 2.79 2.01 19.62
CA LEU A 87 2.68 3.43 20.01
C LEU A 87 3.77 3.83 21.02
N GLU A 88 4.07 2.96 21.98
CA GLU A 88 4.81 3.32 23.20
C GLU A 88 5.98 2.38 23.49
N GLY A 89 6.06 1.24 22.79
CA GLY A 89 6.94 0.14 23.16
C GLY A 89 8.14 -0.09 22.24
N HIS A 90 8.68 -1.31 22.36
CA HIS A 90 9.89 -1.72 21.65
C HIS A 90 9.62 -1.90 20.16
N ALA A 91 8.47 -2.49 19.80
CA ALA A 91 8.10 -2.67 18.40
C ALA A 91 7.99 -1.33 17.67
N GLY A 92 7.37 -0.32 18.30
CA GLY A 92 7.27 1.04 17.76
C GLY A 92 8.65 1.67 17.52
N THR A 93 9.56 1.55 18.48
CA THR A 93 10.93 2.07 18.37
C THR A 93 11.73 1.41 17.23
N GLN A 94 11.64 0.08 17.12
CA GLN A 94 12.30 -0.67 16.06
C GLN A 94 11.71 -0.35 14.69
N LEU A 95 10.38 -0.31 14.58
CA LEU A 95 9.69 0.05 13.35
C LEU A 95 10.05 1.46 12.91
N SER A 96 10.13 2.41 13.85
CA SER A 96 10.52 3.79 13.56
C SER A 96 11.91 3.90 12.94
N THR A 97 12.85 3.07 13.42
CA THR A 97 14.20 2.97 12.84
C THR A 97 14.17 2.43 11.41
N LEU A 98 13.35 1.41 11.15
CA LEU A 98 13.18 0.85 9.81
C LEU A 98 12.49 1.84 8.87
N LEU A 99 11.46 2.55 9.33
CA LEU A 99 10.76 3.57 8.55
C LEU A 99 11.72 4.68 8.12
N ARG A 100 12.58 5.21 9.00
CA ARG A 100 13.59 6.22 8.62
C ARG A 100 14.52 5.76 7.48
N ALA A 101 14.74 4.46 7.33
CA ALA A 101 15.56 3.89 6.26
C ALA A 101 14.77 3.61 4.97
N ILE A 102 13.45 3.82 4.96
CA ILE A 102 12.59 3.71 3.77
C ILE A 102 12.30 5.12 3.24
N PRO A 103 12.64 5.44 1.99
CA PRO A 103 12.34 6.74 1.37
C PRO A 103 10.86 7.11 1.48
N ARG A 104 10.56 8.34 1.90
CA ARG A 104 9.18 8.83 2.06
C ARG A 104 8.54 9.19 0.71
N ASP A 105 9.33 9.81 -0.15
CA ASP A 105 8.88 10.48 -1.39
C ASP A 105 9.32 9.73 -2.65
N MET A 106 9.31 8.39 -2.60
CA MET A 106 9.66 7.51 -3.72
C MET A 106 8.42 6.81 -4.24
N ASP A 107 8.14 6.96 -5.54
CA ASP A 107 7.09 6.18 -6.19
C ASP A 107 7.58 4.75 -6.43
N MET A 108 6.68 3.77 -6.32
CA MET A 108 7.04 2.37 -6.54
C MET A 108 7.65 2.13 -7.93
N ALA A 109 7.25 2.91 -8.95
CA ALA A 109 7.85 2.82 -10.29
C ALA A 109 9.33 3.23 -10.30
N ASP A 110 9.76 4.12 -9.40
CA ASP A 110 11.14 4.63 -9.32
C ASP A 110 12.03 3.82 -8.38
N ALA A 111 11.45 2.88 -7.63
CA ALA A 111 12.19 2.02 -6.72
C ALA A 111 13.26 1.19 -7.44
N THR A 112 14.31 0.80 -6.72
CA THR A 112 15.26 -0.21 -7.18
C THR A 112 14.86 -1.59 -6.67
N ASP A 113 15.39 -2.65 -7.28
CA ASP A 113 15.24 -4.01 -6.75
C ASP A 113 15.70 -4.11 -5.29
N SER A 114 16.76 -3.39 -4.90
CA SER A 114 17.26 -3.38 -3.52
C SER A 114 16.29 -2.76 -2.51
N ASP A 115 15.43 -1.83 -2.93
CA ASP A 115 14.42 -1.22 -2.06
C ASP A 115 13.31 -2.22 -1.71
N LEU A 116 13.02 -3.17 -2.61
CA LEU A 116 11.94 -4.13 -2.51
C LEU A 116 12.40 -5.57 -2.17
N ALA A 117 13.71 -5.83 -2.24
CA ALA A 117 14.31 -7.15 -2.05
C ALA A 117 14.11 -7.70 -0.63
N PRO A 118 14.16 -9.04 -0.45
CA PRO A 118 14.30 -9.65 0.86
C PRO A 118 15.47 -9.05 1.64
N GLY A 119 15.19 -8.60 2.87
CA GLY A 119 16.17 -7.95 3.74
C GLY A 119 16.23 -6.43 3.63
N SER A 120 15.57 -5.82 2.63
CA SER A 120 15.42 -4.37 2.55
C SER A 120 14.73 -3.79 3.81
N PRO A 121 14.89 -2.50 4.10
CA PRO A 121 14.19 -1.86 5.22
C PRO A 121 12.67 -2.07 5.18
N ALA A 122 12.05 -1.99 4.00
CA ALA A 122 10.61 -2.24 3.83
C ALA A 122 10.23 -3.69 4.12
N HIS A 123 11.02 -4.65 3.62
CA HIS A 123 10.80 -6.07 3.90
C HIS A 123 10.93 -6.36 5.40
N ARG A 124 11.98 -5.85 6.06
CA ARG A 124 12.20 -6.04 7.51
C ARG A 124 11.08 -5.40 8.34
N ALA A 125 10.61 -4.21 7.97
CA ALA A 125 9.51 -3.55 8.63
C ALA A 125 8.21 -4.38 8.54
N TRP A 126 7.97 -4.99 7.38
CA TRP A 126 6.80 -5.84 7.16
C TRP A 126 6.86 -7.12 8.01
N HIS A 127 8.02 -7.78 8.10
CA HIS A 127 8.19 -8.94 9.00
C HIS A 127 8.04 -8.56 10.46
N LEU A 128 8.66 -7.45 10.89
CA LEU A 128 8.52 -6.96 12.27
C LEU A 128 7.06 -6.76 12.66
N LEU A 129 6.25 -6.17 11.78
CA LEU A 129 4.82 -6.00 11.99
C LEU A 129 4.07 -7.33 11.98
N ARG A 130 4.29 -8.17 10.96
CA ARG A 130 3.60 -9.46 10.80
C ARG A 130 3.89 -10.44 11.94
N ASP A 131 5.07 -10.35 12.55
CA ASP A 131 5.49 -11.25 13.60
C ASP A 131 4.97 -10.80 14.99
N GLN A 132 4.28 -9.65 15.07
CA GLN A 132 3.54 -9.25 16.26
C GLN A 132 2.31 -10.15 16.48
N PRO A 133 2.01 -10.54 17.74
CA PRO A 133 0.84 -11.35 18.05
C PRO A 133 -0.47 -10.75 17.50
N GLY A 134 -1.12 -11.52 16.62
CA GLY A 134 -2.40 -11.16 16.01
C GLY A 134 -2.32 -10.13 14.87
N ILE A 135 -1.13 -9.66 14.48
CA ILE A 135 -0.96 -8.87 13.25
C ILE A 135 -0.66 -9.81 12.08
N GLY A 136 -1.65 -10.02 11.20
CA GLY A 136 -1.45 -10.79 9.97
C GLY A 136 -0.78 -9.98 8.86
N TRP A 137 -0.39 -10.67 7.78
CA TRP A 137 0.26 -10.07 6.61
C TRP A 137 -0.52 -8.91 5.97
N VAL A 138 -1.86 -8.97 6.01
CA VAL A 138 -2.74 -7.91 5.48
C VAL A 138 -2.61 -6.64 6.33
N THR A 139 -2.67 -6.79 7.65
CA THR A 139 -2.57 -5.66 8.59
C THR A 139 -1.18 -5.04 8.54
N ALA A 140 -0.13 -5.86 8.51
CA ALA A 140 1.26 -5.38 8.33
C ALA A 140 1.42 -4.58 7.03
N GLY A 141 0.89 -5.10 5.91
CA GLY A 141 0.92 -4.41 4.62
C GLY A 141 0.16 -3.08 4.64
N LYS A 142 -1.04 -3.03 5.22
CA LYS A 142 -1.85 -1.81 5.33
C LYS A 142 -1.20 -0.74 6.22
N LEU A 143 -0.54 -1.12 7.32
CA LEU A 143 0.23 -0.19 8.13
C LEU A 143 1.41 0.40 7.35
N LEU A 144 2.16 -0.41 6.60
CA LEU A 144 3.24 0.13 5.77
C LEU A 144 2.76 0.99 4.61
N ALA A 145 1.68 0.59 3.94
CA ALA A 145 1.08 1.40 2.89
C ALA A 145 0.62 2.77 3.42
N ARG A 146 0.15 2.82 4.67
CA ARG A 146 -0.19 4.08 5.33
C ARG A 146 1.04 4.97 5.56
N LYS A 147 2.20 4.41 5.90
CA LYS A 147 3.44 5.18 6.14
C LYS A 147 4.19 5.54 4.86
N ARG A 148 4.08 4.72 3.82
CA ARG A 148 4.81 4.84 2.55
C ARG A 148 3.87 4.65 1.35
N PRO A 149 2.80 5.46 1.22
CA PRO A 149 1.73 5.23 0.25
C PRO A 149 2.21 5.29 -1.21
N ARG A 150 3.28 6.04 -1.48
CA ARG A 150 3.90 6.15 -2.82
C ARG A 150 4.70 4.91 -3.22
N LEU A 151 5.33 4.26 -2.24
CA LEU A 151 6.24 3.12 -2.47
C LEU A 151 5.58 1.78 -2.21
N LEU A 152 4.75 1.67 -1.18
CA LEU A 152 4.20 0.41 -0.68
C LEU A 152 2.68 0.39 -0.87
N PRO A 153 2.16 -0.48 -1.75
CA PRO A 153 0.73 -0.56 -2.05
C PRO A 153 -0.07 -1.22 -0.93
N VAL A 154 -1.37 -0.92 -0.85
CA VAL A 154 -2.32 -1.75 -0.12
C VAL A 154 -2.43 -3.10 -0.83
N TYR A 155 -2.14 -4.18 -0.10
CA TYR A 155 -2.29 -5.55 -0.59
C TYR A 155 -3.07 -6.38 0.42
N ASP A 156 -4.24 -6.88 -0.01
CA ASP A 156 -5.09 -7.71 0.82
C ASP A 156 -5.64 -8.92 0.08
N ARG A 157 -6.58 -9.63 0.71
CA ARG A 157 -7.17 -10.85 0.15
C ARG A 157 -7.94 -10.58 -1.14
N VAL A 158 -8.60 -9.43 -1.27
CA VAL A 158 -9.37 -9.05 -2.47
C VAL A 158 -8.41 -8.75 -3.61
N VAL A 159 -7.41 -7.89 -3.37
CA VAL A 159 -6.39 -7.56 -4.37
C VAL A 159 -5.70 -8.83 -4.85
N ARG A 160 -5.27 -9.69 -3.93
CA ARG A 160 -4.66 -10.99 -4.25
C ARG A 160 -5.57 -11.92 -5.07
N CYS A 161 -6.88 -11.88 -4.87
CA CYS A 161 -7.77 -12.68 -5.70
C CYS A 161 -7.87 -12.10 -7.13
N ALA A 162 -7.91 -10.77 -7.24
CA ALA A 162 -8.08 -10.07 -8.51
C ALA A 162 -6.84 -10.20 -9.42
N VAL A 163 -5.65 -9.94 -8.88
CA VAL A 163 -4.38 -9.95 -9.64
C VAL A 163 -3.66 -11.29 -9.61
N GLY A 164 -4.23 -12.29 -8.93
CA GLY A 164 -3.61 -13.60 -8.70
C GLY A 164 -2.56 -13.60 -7.59
N ARG A 165 -1.73 -14.65 -7.55
CA ARG A 165 -0.80 -14.94 -6.44
C ARG A 165 0.66 -14.94 -6.93
N PRO A 166 1.22 -13.77 -7.31
CA PRO A 166 2.63 -13.69 -7.68
C PRO A 166 3.51 -14.12 -6.49
N ARG A 167 4.69 -14.68 -6.79
CA ARG A 167 5.67 -15.06 -5.76
C ARG A 167 6.07 -13.87 -4.88
N SER A 168 6.20 -12.70 -5.50
CA SER A 168 6.41 -11.42 -4.83
C SER A 168 5.49 -10.37 -5.43
N PHE A 169 4.53 -9.88 -4.64
CA PHE A 169 3.61 -8.84 -5.08
C PHE A 169 4.33 -7.52 -5.38
N TRP A 170 5.26 -7.07 -4.52
CA TRP A 170 5.98 -5.81 -4.73
C TRP A 170 6.78 -5.80 -6.03
N HIS A 171 7.62 -6.80 -6.26
CA HIS A 171 8.37 -6.92 -7.52
C HIS A 171 7.45 -7.06 -8.75
N ALA A 172 6.36 -7.82 -8.67
CA ALA A 172 5.40 -7.96 -9.78
C ALA A 172 4.74 -6.61 -10.12
N LEU A 173 4.30 -5.86 -9.10
CA LEU A 173 3.72 -4.54 -9.29
C LEU A 173 4.76 -3.53 -9.79
N HIS A 174 5.96 -3.50 -9.19
CA HIS A 174 7.07 -2.65 -9.60
C HIS A 174 7.42 -2.84 -11.09
N SER A 175 7.65 -4.09 -11.51
CA SER A 175 7.93 -4.43 -12.90
C SER A 175 6.80 -3.99 -13.83
N THR A 176 5.55 -4.19 -13.43
CA THR A 176 4.39 -3.77 -14.24
C THR A 176 4.26 -2.25 -14.34
N LEU A 177 4.53 -1.51 -13.26
CA LEU A 177 4.49 -0.06 -13.26
C LEU A 177 5.63 0.58 -14.07
N ARG A 178 6.77 -0.12 -14.22
CA ARG A 178 7.92 0.32 -15.03
C ARG A 178 7.84 -0.05 -16.50
N ALA A 179 7.05 -1.08 -16.84
CA ALA A 179 6.87 -1.50 -18.23
C ALA A 179 6.33 -0.36 -19.10
N ASP A 180 6.59 -0.44 -20.40
CA ASP A 180 6.07 0.49 -21.41
C ASP A 180 6.29 1.97 -21.06
N ASP A 181 7.51 2.29 -20.63
CA ASP A 181 7.90 3.65 -20.21
C ASP A 181 6.97 4.20 -19.12
N CYS A 182 6.58 3.39 -18.14
CA CYS A 182 5.67 3.78 -17.06
C CYS A 182 4.27 4.20 -17.51
N ALA A 183 3.76 3.68 -18.65
CA ALA A 183 2.43 4.02 -19.17
C ALA A 183 1.31 3.80 -18.13
N LEU A 184 1.29 2.64 -17.47
CA LEU A 184 0.29 2.31 -16.45
C LEU A 184 0.36 3.26 -15.24
N GLN A 185 1.57 3.61 -14.78
CA GLN A 185 1.74 4.56 -13.68
C GLN A 185 1.11 5.92 -14.01
N ARG A 186 1.33 6.41 -15.24
CA ARG A 186 0.75 7.68 -15.71
C ARG A 186 -0.76 7.63 -15.80
N GLU A 187 -1.33 6.52 -16.28
CA GLU A 187 -2.78 6.31 -16.32
C GLU A 187 -3.39 6.33 -14.92
N LEU A 188 -2.78 5.59 -13.97
CA LEU A 188 -3.22 5.58 -12.58
C LEU A 188 -3.09 6.94 -11.90
N LEU A 189 -2.19 7.83 -12.32
CA LEU A 189 -2.08 9.21 -11.81
C LEU A 189 -3.26 10.09 -12.21
N ILE A 190 -3.91 9.81 -13.35
CA ILE A 190 -5.06 10.59 -13.84
C ILE A 190 -6.34 10.21 -13.09
N LEU A 191 -6.39 9.02 -12.50
CA LEU A 191 -7.56 8.47 -11.81
C LEU A 191 -7.66 8.83 -10.32
N ARG A 192 -6.78 9.70 -9.81
CA ARG A 192 -6.66 10.06 -8.38
C ARG A 192 -7.29 11.42 -8.11
#